data_AF-A0A351SND4-F1
#
_entry.id   AF-A0A351SND4-F1
#
_cell.length_a   1.000
_cell.length_b   1.000
_cell.length_c   1.000
_cell.angle_alpha   90.00
_cell.angle_beta   90.00
_cell.angle_gamma   90.00
#
_symmetry.space_group_name_H-M   'P 1'
#
loop_
_entity.id
_entity.type
_entity.pdbx_description
1 polymer ?
#
loop_
_entity_poly.entity_id
_entity_poly.type
_entity_poly.pdbx_seq_one_letter_code
_entity_poly.pdbx_strand_id
1 'polypeptide(L)' 'MIVAAEDRKGHSMAEKLAYEILDASNGDGAAFRKREAVHKMAESNKAFAHFSR' A
#
# COMPACT_ATOMS: atom_id res chain seq x y z
N MET A 1 -1.04 2.09 -5.94
CA MET A 1 0.07 2.04 -6.91
C MET A 1 0.44 3.42 -7.43
N ILE A 2 -0.47 4.21 -8.02
CA ILE A 2 -0.12 5.54 -8.57
C ILE A 2 0.50 6.48 -7.51
N VAL A 3 -0.14 6.64 -6.35
CA VAL A 3 0.39 7.46 -5.25
C VAL A 3 1.76 6.96 -4.75
N ALA A 4 1.94 5.64 -4.69
CA ALA A 4 3.21 5.03 -4.27
C ALA A 4 4.33 5.26 -5.31
N ALA A 5 3.97 5.27 -6.59
CA ALA A 5 4.89 5.63 -7.67
C ALA A 5 5.21 7.13 -7.63
N GLU A 6 4.27 8.02 -7.30
CA GLU A 6 4.53 9.46 -7.18
C GLU A 6 5.56 9.80 -6.09
N ASP A 7 5.52 9.10 -4.95
CA ASP A 7 6.41 9.32 -3.82
C ASP A 7 7.89 8.95 -4.10
N ARG A 8 8.18 8.12 -5.12
CA ARG A 8 9.57 7.81 -5.50
C ARG A 8 10.19 9.02 -6.21
N LYS A 9 11.32 9.54 -5.71
CA LYS A 9 12.06 10.64 -6.35
C LYS A 9 13.12 10.12 -7.34
N GLY A 10 13.41 10.88 -8.39
CA GLY A 10 14.58 10.64 -9.26
C GLY A 10 14.38 9.81 -10.54
N HIS A 11 13.15 9.39 -10.85
CA HIS A 11 12.85 8.60 -12.07
C HIS A 11 11.63 9.15 -12.83
N SER A 12 11.46 8.76 -14.09
CA SER A 12 10.23 9.04 -14.86
C SER A 12 9.04 8.25 -14.31
N MET A 13 7.81 8.74 -14.49
CA MET A 13 6.62 8.04 -13.96
C MET A 13 6.48 6.61 -14.49
N ALA A 14 6.87 6.37 -15.74
CA ALA A 14 6.86 5.04 -16.35
C ALA A 14 7.79 4.06 -15.62
N GLU A 15 9.02 4.49 -15.30
CA GLU A 15 9.97 3.67 -14.54
C GLU A 15 9.46 3.40 -13.12
N LYS A 16 8.92 4.42 -12.44
CA LYS A 16 8.38 4.27 -11.08
C LYS A 16 7.23 3.24 -11.04
N LEU A 17 6.37 3.25 -12.06
CA LEU A 17 5.30 2.25 -12.21
C LEU A 17 5.85 0.85 -12.49
N ALA A 18 6.86 0.72 -13.36
CA ALA A 18 7.49 -0.57 -13.63
C ALA A 18 8.13 -1.16 -12.37
N TYR A 19 8.84 -0.34 -11.58
CA TYR A 19 9.36 -0.77 -10.29
C TYR A 19 8.26 -1.14 -9.29
N GLU A 20 7.18 -0.36 -9.21
CA GLU A 20 6.07 -0.67 -8.30
C GLU A 20 5.34 -1.97 -8.69
N ILE A 21 5.23 -2.27 -9.99
CA ILE A 21 4.69 -3.55 -10.48
C ILE A 21 5.63 -4.70 -10.13
N LEU A 22 6.94 -4.53 -10.33
CA LEU A 22 7.94 -5.53 -10.01
C LEU A 22 7.97 -5.83 -8.51
N ASP A 23 8.00 -4.79 -7.68
CA ASP A 23 8.00 -4.93 -6.22
C ASP A 23 6.70 -5.60 -5.75
N ALA A 24 5.55 -5.19 -6.29
CA ALA A 24 4.26 -5.81 -5.98
C ALA A 24 4.21 -7.30 -6.36
N SER A 25 4.86 -7.69 -7.47
CA SER A 25 4.95 -9.10 -7.88
C SER A 25 5.80 -9.95 -6.93
N ASN A 26 6.77 -9.34 -6.27
CA ASN A 26 7.60 -9.96 -5.22
C ASN A 26 6.92 -9.93 -3.84
N GLY A 27 5.68 -9.44 -3.74
CA GLY A 27 4.98 -9.28 -2.47
C GLY A 27 5.51 -8.12 -1.62
N ASP A 28 6.22 -7.17 -2.24
CA ASP A 28 6.76 -5.98 -1.57
C ASP A 28 6.24 -4.70 -2.24
N GLY A 29 6.73 -3.54 -1.81
CA GLY A 29 6.36 -2.25 -2.36
C GLY A 29 5.34 -1.49 -1.52
N ALA A 30 5.37 -0.17 -1.64
CA ALA A 30 4.60 0.73 -0.78
C ALA A 30 3.09 0.55 -0.95
N ALA A 31 2.62 0.23 -2.16
CA ALA A 31 1.20 -0.09 -2.39
C ALA A 31 0.76 -1.39 -1.69
N PHE A 32 1.60 -2.44 -1.70
CA PHE A 32 1.27 -3.71 -1.06
C PHE A 32 1.29 -3.58 0.47
N ARG A 33 2.33 -2.97 1.03
CA ARG A 33 2.43 -2.70 2.48
C ARG A 33 1.26 -1.86 2.99
N LYS A 34 0.83 -0.86 2.23
CA LYS A 34 -0.33 -0.03 2.58
C LYS A 34 -1.62 -0.85 2.63
N ARG A 35 -1.80 -1.80 1.70
CA ARG A 35 -2.94 -2.72 1.72
C ARG A 35 -2.93 -3.61 2.96
N GLU A 36 -1.80 -4.20 3.30
CA GLU A 36 -1.66 -5.04 4.51
C GLU A 36 -1.89 -4.24 5.79
N ALA A 37 -1.30 -3.06 5.89
CA ALA A 37 -1.48 -2.18 7.05
C ALA A 37 -2.95 -1.83 7.27
N VAL A 38 -3.68 -1.49 6.20
CA VAL A 38 -5.12 -1.21 6.26
C VAL A 38 -5.91 -2.45 6.67
N HIS A 39 -5.55 -3.63 6.17
CA HIS A 39 -6.23 -4.88 6.52
C HIS A 39 -6.04 -5.23 8.00
N LYS A 40 -4.80 -5.17 8.49
CA LYS A 40 -4.46 -5.43 9.90
C LYS A 40 -5.10 -4.40 10.84
N MET A 41 -5.15 -3.14 10.41
CA MET A 41 -5.84 -2.07 11.14
C MET A 41 -7.35 -2.30 11.19
N ALA A 42 -7.96 -2.76 10.10
CA ALA A 42 -9.38 -3.14 10.06
C ALA A 42 -9.69 -4.33 10.98
N GLU A 43 -8.83 -5.35 11.02
CA GLU A 43 -8.97 -6.47 11.96
C GLU A 43 -8.82 -6.04 13.42
N SER A 44 -7.87 -5.16 13.71
CA SER A 44 -7.68 -4.59 15.06
C SER A 44 -8.88 -3.75 15.49
N ASN A 45 -9.46 -2.98 14.56
CA ASN A 45 -10.63 -2.14 14.81
C ASN A 45 -11.95 -2.92 14.85
N LYS A 46 -11.95 -4.20 14.47
CA LYS A 46 -13.12 -5.07 14.59
C LYS A 46 -13.60 -5.20 16.04
N ALA A 47 -12.69 -5.19 17.01
CA ALA A 47 -13.02 -5.17 18.44
C ALA A 47 -13.70 -3.86 18.86
N PHE A 48 -13.45 -2.76 18.15
CA PHE A 48 -14.06 -1.45 18.40
C PHE A 48 -15.37 -1.22 17.62
N ALA A 49 -15.75 -2.10 16.70
CA ALA A 49 -17.01 -2.00 15.96
C ALA A 49 -18.26 -2.04 16.87
N HIS A 50 -18.12 -2.64 18.05
CA HIS A 50 -19.18 -2.71 19.06
C HIS A 50 -19.33 -1.42 19.90
N PHE A 51 -18.37 -0.49 19.84
CA PHE A 51 -18.41 0.79 20.56
C PHE A 51 -19.17 1.90 19.80
N SER A 52 -19.71 1.62 18.62
CA SER A 52 -20.42 2.60 17.77
C SER A 52 -21.94 2.70 18.06
N ARG A 53 -22.41 2.36 19.26
CA ARG A 53 -23.80 2.58 19.69
C ARG A 53 -23.92 3.79 20.61
#